data_AF-A0A2E7JBD5-F1
#
_entry.id   AF-A0A2E7JBD5-F1
#
_cell.length_a   1.000
_cell.length_b   1.000
_cell.length_c   1.000
_cell.angle_alpha   90.00
_cell.angle_beta   90.00
_cell.angle_gamma   90.00
#
_symmetry.space_group_name_H-M   'P 1'
#
loop_
_entity.id
_entity.type
_entity.pdbx_description
1 polymer ?
#
loop_
_entity_poly.entity_id
_entity_poly.type
_entity_poly.pdbx_seq_one_letter_code
_entity_poly.pdbx_strand_id
1 'polypeptide(L)'
;MIRQLPVWVLAGSVMLALNAGFINSVALLSFANNAVSHVTGTATIAADALVSGQSGVLFHTASILLSFVLGAIISGIIVGNEALQLGRRYGLALTIEALLLFLAWYAFRTDHISAEWLASAACGLQNAMVATYSGSVIRTTHLTGIVSDIGSALGNFFAGRGLLRQQLFLQL
;
A
#
# COMPACT_ATOMS: atom_id res chain seq x y z
N MET A 1 20.49 12.20 -9.36
CA MET A 1 20.11 12.99 -8.16
C MET A 1 19.17 14.09 -8.61
N ILE A 2 17.85 13.87 -8.52
CA ILE A 2 16.86 14.92 -8.82
C ILE A 2 16.88 15.86 -7.61
N ARG A 3 17.42 17.07 -7.77
CA ARG A 3 17.67 17.98 -6.63
C ARG A 3 16.42 18.71 -6.13
N GLN A 4 15.35 18.78 -6.93
CA GLN A 4 14.08 19.39 -6.52
C GLN A 4 12.92 18.68 -7.24
N LEU A 5 11.95 18.15 -6.50
CA LEU A 5 10.69 17.65 -7.07
C LEU A 5 9.88 18.87 -7.57
N PRO A 6 9.26 18.81 -8.76
CA PRO A 6 8.38 19.87 -9.23
C PRO A 6 7.28 20.18 -8.21
N VAL A 7 6.87 21.44 -8.08
CA VAL A 7 5.83 21.84 -7.10
C VAL A 7 4.51 21.08 -7.32
N TRP A 8 4.13 20.83 -8.57
CA TRP A 8 2.94 20.04 -8.88
C TRP A 8 3.07 18.58 -8.44
N VAL A 9 4.29 18.04 -8.46
CA VAL A 9 4.59 16.68 -8.00
C VAL A 9 4.45 16.58 -6.49
N LEU A 10 4.99 17.57 -5.80
CA LEU A 10 4.86 17.71 -4.36
C LEU A 10 3.39 17.87 -3.94
N ALA A 11 2.63 18.73 -4.62
CA ALA A 11 1.21 18.94 -4.35
C ALA A 11 0.42 17.62 -4.49
N GLY A 12 0.63 16.87 -5.58
CA GLY A 12 0.02 15.55 -5.77
C GLY A 12 0.39 14.55 -4.67
N SER A 13 1.66 14.51 -4.27
CA SER A 13 2.14 13.66 -3.16
C SER A 13 1.46 13.99 -1.84
N VAL A 14 1.30 15.29 -1.54
CA VAL A 14 0.65 15.76 -0.31
C VAL A 14 -0.84 15.41 -0.32
N MET A 15 -1.53 15.58 -1.45
CA MET A 15 -2.94 15.21 -1.57
C MET A 15 -3.15 13.70 -1.39
N LEU A 16 -2.28 12.88 -1.99
CA LEU A 16 -2.30 11.43 -1.81
C LEU A 16 -2.00 11.02 -0.37
N ALA A 17 -1.04 11.68 0.30
CA ALA A 17 -0.75 11.43 1.71
C ALA A 17 -1.94 11.79 2.63
N LEU A 18 -2.62 12.90 2.35
CA LEU A 18 -3.85 13.28 3.05
C LEU A 18 -4.97 12.26 2.80
N ASN A 19 -5.14 11.79 1.57
CA ASN A 19 -6.09 10.73 1.22
C ASN A 19 -5.81 9.44 2.01
N ALA A 20 -4.55 9.00 2.06
CA ALA A 20 -4.16 7.83 2.82
C ALA A 20 -4.46 8.00 4.33
N GLY A 21 -4.18 9.18 4.88
CA GLY A 21 -4.54 9.51 6.28
C GLY A 21 -6.04 9.48 6.54
N PHE A 22 -6.85 9.97 5.60
CA PHE A 22 -8.31 9.90 5.67
C PHE A 22 -8.81 8.45 5.65
N ILE A 23 -8.36 7.64 4.68
CA ILE A 23 -8.73 6.23 4.55
C ILE A 23 -8.38 5.47 5.84
N ASN A 24 -7.18 5.67 6.36
CA ASN A 24 -6.75 5.02 7.59
C ASN A 24 -7.58 5.46 8.81
N SER A 25 -8.00 6.72 8.87
CA SER A 25 -8.88 7.22 9.93
C SER A 25 -10.27 6.58 9.83
N VAL A 26 -10.83 6.47 8.62
CA VAL A 26 -12.11 5.78 8.40
C VAL A 26 -12.03 4.32 8.81
N ALA A 27 -10.95 3.61 8.43
CA ALA A 27 -10.75 2.21 8.80
C ALA A 27 -10.57 2.03 10.32
N LEU A 28 -9.76 2.88 10.96
CA LEU A 28 -9.54 2.84 12.40
C LEU A 28 -10.82 3.13 13.20
N LEU A 29 -11.68 4.02 12.71
CA LEU A 29 -12.96 4.37 13.35
C LEU A 29 -14.10 3.41 12.95
N SER A 30 -13.84 2.46 12.05
CA SER A 30 -14.79 1.43 11.64
C SER A 30 -14.72 0.20 12.55
N PHE A 31 -15.61 -0.76 12.29
CA PHE A 31 -15.95 -1.85 13.21
C PHE A 31 -14.79 -2.74 13.70
N ALA A 32 -13.66 -2.85 13.01
CA ALA A 32 -12.54 -3.69 13.46
C ALA A 32 -11.42 -2.94 14.21
N ASN A 33 -11.51 -1.61 14.36
CA ASN A 33 -10.48 -0.77 15.02
C ASN A 33 -9.05 -0.98 14.48
N ASN A 34 -8.89 -1.44 13.24
CA ASN A 34 -7.59 -1.72 12.65
C ASN A 34 -7.16 -0.58 11.72
N ALA A 35 -5.92 -0.14 11.88
CA ALA A 35 -5.30 0.83 10.98
C ALA A 35 -4.80 0.12 9.72
N VAL A 36 -5.58 0.20 8.65
CA VAL A 36 -5.38 -0.53 7.38
C VAL A 36 -4.11 -0.11 6.63
N SER A 37 -3.57 1.09 6.87
CA SER A 37 -2.29 1.54 6.30
C SER A 37 -1.10 1.44 7.28
N HIS A 38 -1.33 1.07 8.54
CA HIS A 38 -0.28 0.91 9.56
C HIS A 38 0.13 -0.56 9.68
N VAL A 39 0.93 -1.00 8.71
CA VAL A 39 1.46 -2.36 8.63
C VAL A 39 2.18 -2.79 9.92
N THR A 40 2.89 -1.87 10.60
CA THR A 40 3.53 -2.15 11.91
C THR A 40 2.52 -2.54 12.99
N GLY A 41 1.43 -1.79 13.14
CA GLY A 41 0.42 -2.08 14.15
C GLY A 41 -0.28 -3.40 13.87
N THR A 42 -0.68 -3.62 12.61
CA THR A 42 -1.32 -4.87 12.18
C THR A 42 -0.39 -6.08 12.36
N ALA A 43 0.91 -5.93 12.11
CA ALA A 43 1.89 -6.98 12.35
C ALA A 43 2.08 -7.29 13.84
N THR A 44 2.06 -6.27 14.72
CA THR A 44 2.11 -6.47 16.17
C THR A 44 0.88 -7.23 16.67
N ILE A 45 -0.32 -6.86 16.22
CA ILE A 45 -1.56 -7.56 16.59
C ILE A 45 -1.55 -9.01 16.09
N ALA A 46 -1.08 -9.24 14.85
CA ALA A 46 -0.94 -10.59 14.31
C ALA A 46 0.03 -11.45 15.14
N ALA A 47 1.17 -10.89 15.54
CA ALA A 47 2.15 -11.58 16.38
C ALA A 47 1.60 -11.91 17.77
N ASP A 48 0.89 -10.97 18.39
CA ASP A 48 0.21 -11.19 19.68
C ASP A 48 -0.87 -12.27 19.59
N ALA A 49 -1.69 -12.23 18.53
CA ALA A 49 -2.72 -13.23 18.27
C ALA A 49 -2.14 -14.63 18.05
N LEU A 50 -0.96 -14.73 17.42
CA LEU A 50 -0.24 -15.99 17.23
C LEU A 50 0.19 -16.60 18.56
N VAL A 51 0.79 -15.81 19.45
CA VAL A 51 1.22 -16.27 20.78
C VAL A 51 0.03 -16.60 21.67
N SER A 52 -1.03 -15.80 21.58
CA SER A 52 -2.26 -15.97 22.36
C SER A 52 -3.21 -17.06 21.85
N GLY A 53 -2.89 -17.70 20.71
CA GLY A 53 -3.72 -18.75 20.10
C GLY A 53 -5.04 -18.26 19.49
N GLN A 54 -5.18 -16.95 19.24
CA GLN A 54 -6.40 -16.32 18.70
C GLN A 54 -6.43 -16.42 17.17
N SER A 55 -6.76 -17.60 16.66
CA SER A 55 -6.72 -17.91 15.21
C SER A 55 -7.56 -16.97 14.33
N GLY A 56 -8.72 -16.52 14.81
CA GLY A 56 -9.59 -15.58 14.08
C GLY A 56 -8.94 -14.21 13.85
N VAL A 57 -8.35 -13.63 14.91
CA VAL A 57 -7.65 -12.34 14.85
C VAL A 57 -6.40 -12.45 13.99
N LEU A 58 -5.64 -13.55 14.13
CA LEU A 58 -4.48 -13.83 13.30
C LEU A 58 -4.85 -13.90 11.82
N PHE A 59 -5.89 -14.65 11.46
CA PHE A 59 -6.32 -14.79 10.07
C PHE A 59 -6.75 -13.44 9.46
N HIS A 60 -7.53 -12.67 10.22
CA HIS A 60 -8.01 -11.37 9.77
C HIS A 60 -6.86 -10.36 9.55
N THR A 61 -5.96 -10.21 10.53
CA THR A 61 -4.82 -9.29 10.44
C THR A 61 -3.79 -9.72 9.39
N ALA A 62 -3.54 -11.03 9.26
CA ALA A 62 -2.70 -11.56 8.18
C ALA A 62 -3.31 -11.28 6.79
N SER A 63 -4.65 -11.37 6.66
CA SER A 63 -5.34 -11.06 5.41
C SER A 63 -5.25 -9.57 5.04
N ILE A 64 -5.27 -8.67 6.02
CA ILE A 64 -5.00 -7.23 5.80
C ILE A 64 -3.58 -7.03 5.28
N LEU A 65 -2.58 -7.63 5.93
CA LEU A 65 -1.17 -7.53 5.52
C LEU A 65 -0.95 -8.09 4.12
N LEU A 66 -1.52 -9.25 3.81
CA LEU A 66 -1.42 -9.86 2.49
C LEU A 66 -2.09 -8.99 1.42
N SER A 67 -3.25 -8.42 1.72
CA SER A 67 -3.95 -7.52 0.79
C SER A 67 -3.11 -6.27 0.49
N PHE A 68 -2.45 -5.70 1.49
CA PHE A 68 -1.51 -4.59 1.28
C PHE A 68 -0.39 -4.98 0.31
N VAL A 69 0.25 -6.13 0.53
CA VAL A 69 1.31 -6.65 -0.34
C VAL A 69 0.81 -6.87 -1.77
N LEU A 70 -0.39 -7.43 -1.93
CA LEU A 70 -1.00 -7.63 -3.25
C LEU A 70 -1.23 -6.30 -3.97
N GLY A 71 -1.68 -5.27 -3.26
CA GLY A 71 -1.78 -3.91 -3.79
C GLY A 71 -0.44 -3.39 -4.30
N ALA A 72 0.62 -3.54 -3.50
CA ALA A 72 1.97 -3.13 -3.87
C ALA A 72 2.51 -3.92 -5.08
N ILE A 73 2.21 -5.22 -5.18
CA ILE A 73 2.52 -6.05 -6.36
C ILE A 73 1.83 -5.51 -7.60
N ILE A 74 0.53 -5.19 -7.53
CA ILE A 74 -0.23 -4.61 -8.65
C ILE A 74 0.43 -3.30 -9.12
N SER A 75 0.83 -2.44 -8.18
CA SER A 75 1.56 -1.21 -8.50
C SER A 75 2.88 -1.49 -9.23
N GLY A 76 3.68 -2.45 -8.76
CA GLY A 76 4.91 -2.87 -9.44
C GLY A 76 4.67 -3.43 -10.84
N ILE A 77 3.58 -4.17 -11.06
CA ILE A 77 3.19 -4.69 -12.38
C ILE A 77 2.73 -3.57 -13.32
N ILE A 78 2.06 -2.54 -12.83
CA ILE A 78 1.50 -1.50 -13.69
C ILE A 78 2.51 -0.37 -13.92
N VAL A 79 3.03 0.19 -12.83
CA VAL A 79 3.87 1.39 -12.83
C VAL A 79 5.32 1.03 -13.16
N GLY A 80 5.87 0.02 -12.48
CA GLY A 80 7.25 -0.44 -12.64
C GLY A 80 8.28 0.37 -11.84
N ASN A 81 9.50 0.48 -12.39
CA ASN A 81 10.68 1.08 -11.73
C ASN A 81 11.14 2.42 -12.32
N GLU A 82 10.41 2.98 -13.27
CA GLU A 82 10.78 4.27 -13.87
C GLU A 82 10.19 5.41 -13.02
N ALA A 83 11.06 6.33 -12.60
CA ALA A 83 10.63 7.59 -12.00
C ALA A 83 9.60 8.29 -12.88
N LEU A 84 8.70 9.06 -12.26
CA LEU A 84 7.48 9.59 -12.86
C LEU A 84 7.58 9.96 -14.35
N GLN A 85 6.90 9.17 -15.18
CA GLN A 85 6.47 9.54 -16.53
C GLN A 85 4.95 9.60 -16.53
N LEU A 86 4.38 10.81 -16.50
CA LEU A 86 2.93 11.00 -16.59
C LEU A 86 2.40 10.28 -17.83
N GLY A 87 1.42 9.41 -17.64
CA GLY A 87 0.88 8.60 -18.74
C GLY A 87 -0.09 7.52 -18.28
N ARG A 88 -0.45 6.66 -19.24
CA ARG A 88 -1.52 5.64 -19.08
C ARG A 88 -1.32 4.71 -17.89
N ARG A 89 -0.07 4.38 -17.52
CA ARG A 89 0.24 3.46 -16.41
C ARG A 89 -0.18 4.02 -15.06
N TYR A 90 0.16 5.27 -14.76
CA TYR A 90 -0.25 5.95 -13.53
C TYR A 90 -1.77 6.17 -13.48
N GLY A 91 -2.38 6.56 -14.61
CA GLY A 91 -3.84 6.68 -14.70
C GLY A 91 -4.57 5.36 -14.44
N LEU A 92 -4.04 4.24 -14.94
CA LEU A 92 -4.59 2.91 -14.67
C LEU A 92 -4.45 2.54 -13.19
N ALA A 93 -3.29 2.77 -12.57
CA ALA A 93 -3.07 2.50 -11.15
C ALA A 93 -4.05 3.30 -10.26
N LEU A 94 -4.20 4.61 -10.51
CA LEU A 94 -5.16 5.46 -9.80
C LEU A 94 -6.61 5.03 -10.02
N THR A 95 -6.96 4.58 -11.22
CA THR A 95 -8.31 4.05 -11.50
C THR A 95 -8.61 2.78 -10.69
N ILE A 96 -7.63 1.87 -10.60
CA ILE A 96 -7.75 0.63 -9.81
C ILE A 96 -7.84 0.97 -8.33
N GLU A 97 -7.02 1.89 -7.84
CA GLU A 97 -7.07 2.40 -6.47
C GLU A 97 -8.46 2.95 -6.13
N ALA A 98 -9.00 3.83 -6.98
CA ALA A 98 -10.33 4.41 -6.80
C ALA A 98 -11.43 3.34 -6.79
N LEU A 99 -11.34 2.33 -7.67
CA LEU A 99 -12.28 1.20 -7.69
C LEU A 99 -12.21 0.37 -6.40
N LEU A 100 -11.01 0.06 -5.92
CA LEU A 100 -10.81 -0.66 -4.67
C LEU A 100 -11.39 0.10 -3.48
N LEU A 101 -11.17 1.42 -3.41
CA LEU A 101 -11.73 2.27 -2.35
C LEU A 101 -13.25 2.41 -2.45
N PHE A 102 -13.80 2.47 -3.65
CA PHE A 102 -15.25 2.49 -3.84
C PHE A 102 -15.90 1.18 -3.36
N LEU A 103 -15.30 0.03 -3.71
CA LEU A 103 -15.75 -1.28 -3.22
C LEU A 103 -15.56 -1.42 -1.71
N ALA A 104 -14.45 -0.91 -1.16
CA ALA A 104 -14.21 -0.88 0.28
C ALA A 104 -15.29 -0.07 1.01
N TRP A 105 -15.63 1.12 0.51
CA TRP A 105 -16.71 1.94 1.04
C TRP A 105 -18.05 1.20 1.03
N TYR A 106 -18.39 0.54 -0.07
CA TYR A 106 -19.63 -0.26 -0.16
C TYR A 106 -19.63 -1.44 0.83
N ALA A 107 -18.49 -2.11 0.99
CA ALA A 107 -18.34 -3.20 1.96
C ALA A 107 -18.42 -2.70 3.42
N PHE A 108 -17.85 -1.52 3.75
CA PHE A 108 -18.00 -0.88 5.06
C PHE A 108 -19.46 -0.56 5.38
N ARG A 109 -20.26 -0.20 4.36
CA ARG A 109 -21.71 0.07 4.51
C ARG A 109 -22.54 -1.18 4.80
N THR A 110 -22.00 -2.36 4.54
CA THR A 110 -22.68 -3.66 4.69
C THR A 110 -22.01 -4.53 5.75
N ASP A 111 -21.14 -3.94 6.57
CA ASP A 111 -20.40 -4.59 7.66
C ASP A 111 -19.61 -5.84 7.23
N HIS A 112 -19.13 -5.84 5.98
CA HIS A 112 -18.35 -6.94 5.43
C HIS A 112 -16.85 -6.79 5.74
N ILE A 113 -16.25 -7.88 6.27
CA ILE A 113 -14.82 -7.95 6.62
C ILE A 113 -13.87 -7.66 5.43
N SER A 114 -14.35 -7.84 4.20
CA SER A 114 -13.59 -7.55 2.98
C SER A 114 -13.32 -6.06 2.77
N ALA A 115 -14.05 -5.17 3.47
CA ALA A 115 -13.85 -3.72 3.38
C ALA A 115 -12.40 -3.32 3.72
N GLU A 116 -11.86 -3.88 4.80
CA GLU A 116 -10.51 -3.59 5.25
C GLU A 116 -9.46 -4.20 4.32
N TRP A 117 -9.73 -5.37 3.76
CA TRP A 117 -8.85 -6.01 2.78
C TRP A 117 -8.76 -5.17 1.49
N LEU A 118 -9.89 -4.68 0.99
CA LEU A 118 -9.94 -3.82 -0.19
C LEU A 118 -9.26 -2.48 0.04
N ALA A 119 -9.52 -1.83 1.18
CA ALA A 119 -8.85 -0.60 1.57
C ALA A 119 -7.33 -0.81 1.75
N SER A 120 -6.92 -1.97 2.28
CA SER A 120 -5.51 -2.33 2.46
C SER A 120 -4.80 -2.48 1.13
N ALA A 121 -5.42 -3.18 0.18
CA ALA A 121 -4.91 -3.31 -1.18
C ALA A 121 -4.79 -1.95 -1.89
N ALA A 122 -5.78 -1.06 -1.73
CA ALA A 122 -5.70 0.29 -2.27
C ALA A 122 -4.51 1.06 -1.67
N CYS A 123 -4.35 1.02 -0.34
CA CYS A 123 -3.24 1.68 0.36
C CYS A 123 -1.88 1.13 -0.08
N GLY A 124 -1.73 -0.19 -0.21
CA GLY A 124 -0.48 -0.81 -0.68
C GLY A 124 -0.13 -0.43 -2.11
N LEU A 125 -1.13 -0.37 -2.99
CA LEU A 125 -0.97 0.11 -4.37
C LEU A 125 -0.51 1.57 -4.40
N GLN A 126 -1.21 2.44 -3.67
CA GLN A 126 -0.91 3.87 -3.58
C GLN A 126 0.49 4.11 -3.02
N ASN A 127 0.86 3.42 -1.94
CA ASN A 127 2.17 3.57 -1.29
C ASN A 127 3.32 3.15 -2.21
N ALA A 128 3.20 2.01 -2.89
CA ALA A 128 4.19 1.58 -3.88
C ALA A 128 4.27 2.55 -5.08
N MET A 129 3.12 3.05 -5.54
CA MET A 129 3.06 4.01 -6.65
C MET A 129 3.75 5.33 -6.29
N VAL A 130 3.48 5.89 -5.11
CA VAL A 130 4.08 7.14 -4.61
C VAL A 130 5.59 6.99 -4.37
N ALA A 131 6.04 5.82 -3.93
CA ALA A 131 7.46 5.52 -3.77
C ALA A 131 8.20 5.53 -5.12
N THR A 132 7.65 4.90 -6.16
CA THR A 132 8.22 4.97 -7.52
C THR A 132 8.17 6.40 -8.09
N TYR A 133 7.02 7.05 -7.92
CA TYR A 133 6.75 8.41 -8.38
C TYR A 133 7.74 9.45 -7.85
N SER A 134 8.04 9.41 -6.56
CA SER A 134 8.94 10.37 -5.90
C SER A 134 10.42 10.00 -6.03
N GLY A 135 10.75 8.91 -6.73
CA GLY A 135 12.11 8.36 -6.74
C GLY A 135 12.59 7.96 -5.35
N SER A 136 11.68 7.45 -4.52
CA SER A 136 11.88 7.07 -3.12
C SER A 136 12.22 8.24 -2.16
N VAL A 137 12.06 9.49 -2.60
CA VAL A 137 12.31 10.69 -1.78
C VAL A 137 11.21 10.93 -0.75
N ILE A 138 9.95 10.68 -1.12
CA ILE A 138 8.79 10.83 -0.22
C ILE A 138 8.32 9.42 0.15
N ARG A 139 8.63 9.00 1.39
CA ARG A 139 8.23 7.70 1.94
C ARG A 139 7.80 7.85 3.40
N THR A 140 6.83 7.06 3.83
CA THR A 140 6.30 7.05 5.21
C THR A 140 6.54 5.70 5.88
N THR A 141 7.00 5.73 7.14
CA THR A 141 7.14 4.60 8.11
C THR A 141 8.01 3.40 7.70
N HIS A 142 8.85 2.93 8.62
CA HIS A 142 9.91 1.94 8.35
C HIS A 142 9.39 0.60 7.80
N LEU A 143 8.43 -0.04 8.49
CA LEU A 143 7.93 -1.35 8.07
C LEU A 143 7.01 -1.26 6.84
N THR A 144 6.06 -0.33 6.83
CA THR A 144 5.14 -0.13 5.70
C THR A 144 5.92 0.15 4.41
N GLY A 145 6.97 0.97 4.49
CA GLY A 145 7.86 1.23 3.37
C GLY A 145 8.55 -0.03 2.85
N ILE A 146 9.17 -0.83 3.73
CA ILE A 146 9.82 -2.09 3.35
C ILE A 146 8.82 -3.06 2.69
N VAL A 147 7.64 -3.23 3.28
CA VAL A 147 6.63 -4.16 2.77
C VAL A 147 6.11 -3.72 1.38
N SER A 148 5.88 -2.42 1.18
CA SER A 148 5.47 -1.88 -0.13
C SER A 148 6.58 -2.02 -1.17
N ASP A 149 7.83 -1.78 -0.79
CA ASP A 149 8.99 -1.89 -1.67
C ASP A 149 9.22 -3.35 -2.11
N ILE A 150 9.14 -4.31 -1.19
CA ILE A 150 9.17 -5.75 -1.50
C ILE A 150 8.04 -6.12 -2.45
N GLY A 151 6.81 -5.68 -2.17
CA GLY A 151 5.65 -5.95 -3.04
C GLY A 151 5.86 -5.40 -4.45
N SER A 152 6.31 -4.15 -4.58
CA SER A 152 6.60 -3.53 -5.87
C SER A 152 7.73 -4.26 -6.61
N ALA A 153 8.79 -4.69 -5.93
CA ALA A 153 9.88 -5.47 -6.52
C ALA A 153 9.40 -6.82 -7.06
N LEU A 154 8.52 -7.51 -6.32
CA LEU A 154 7.86 -8.74 -6.79
C LEU A 154 6.98 -8.46 -8.01
N GLY A 155 6.23 -7.37 -8.01
CA GLY A 155 5.41 -6.96 -9.16
C GLY A 155 6.25 -6.70 -10.42
N ASN A 156 7.39 -6.02 -10.28
CA ASN A 156 8.34 -5.82 -11.37
C ASN A 156 8.90 -7.15 -11.91
N PHE A 157 9.22 -8.09 -11.01
CA PHE A 157 9.65 -9.43 -11.40
C PHE A 157 8.57 -10.17 -12.21
N PHE A 158 7.32 -10.19 -11.74
CA PHE A 158 6.20 -10.80 -12.47
C PHE A 158 5.94 -10.14 -13.82
N ALA A 159 6.21 -8.85 -13.96
CA ALA A 159 6.12 -8.13 -15.22
C ALA A 159 7.35 -8.30 -16.14
N GLY A 160 8.31 -9.17 -15.80
CA GLY A 160 9.49 -9.44 -16.61
C GLY A 160 10.58 -8.37 -16.58
N ARG A 161 10.51 -7.39 -15.66
CA ARG A 161 11.47 -6.27 -15.53
C ARG A 161 12.69 -6.58 -14.64
N GLY A 162 12.77 -7.81 -14.13
CA GLY A 162 13.84 -8.26 -13.22
C GLY A 162 13.64 -7.80 -11.77
N LEU A 163 14.33 -8.46 -10.84
CA LEU A 163 14.38 -8.07 -9.43
C LEU A 163 15.44 -6.99 -9.23
N LEU A 164 15.07 -5.84 -8.68
CA LEU A 164 16.05 -4.86 -8.19
C LEU A 164 16.69 -5.40 -6.89
N ARG A 165 17.61 -6.38 -7.04
CA ARG A 165 18.32 -7.03 -5.93
C ARG A 165 18.99 -6.05 -4.97
N GLN A 166 19.47 -4.91 -5.48
CA GLN A 166 20.10 -3.88 -4.65
C GLN A 166 19.10 -3.16 -3.73
N GLN A 167 17.85 -2.96 -4.16
CA GLN A 167 16.82 -2.40 -3.27
C GLN A 167 16.40 -3.41 -2.20
N LEU A 168 16.23 -4.68 -2.57
CA LEU A 168 15.91 -5.76 -1.61
C LEU A 168 17.02 -5.98 -0.58
N PHE A 169 18.29 -5.92 -0.98
CA PHE A 169 19.43 -6.14 -0.09
C PHE A 169 19.67 -4.99 0.89
N LEU A 170 19.31 -3.75 0.53
CA LEU A 170 19.43 -2.59 1.43
C LEU A 170 18.30 -2.49 2.47
N GLN A 171 17.29 -3.35 2.37
CA GLN A 171 16.09 -3.33 3.21
C GLN A 171 16.00 -4.52 4.19
N LEU A 172 16.91 -5.49 4.06
CA LEU A 172 17.15 -6.60 4.98
C LEU A 172 18.32 -6.26 5.92
#